data_AF-A0A2N2XL64-F1
#
_entry.id   AF-A0A2N2XL64-F1
#
_cell.length_a   1.000
_cell.length_b   1.000
_cell.length_c   1.000
_cell.angle_alpha   90.00
_cell.angle_beta   90.00
_cell.angle_gamma   90.00
#
_symmetry.space_group_name_H-M   'P 1'
#
loop_
_entity.id
_entity.type
_entity.pdbx_description
1 polymer ?
#
loop_
_entity_poly.entity_id
_entity_poly.type
_entity_poly.pdbx_seq_one_letter_code
_entity_poly.pdbx_strand_id
1 'polypeptide(L)'
;MTKLRKKSFTIIEQACHEIRGFRNLLQELDDKVRLSGQSMSTLSNYSRKLAALSLHFGKLPQHISEKDVNKYLAQLARQSKTPSLSDFKFTVYGLRYCYRLMGIDDRIVHLPQIKHTSKLPVVLNYEECKALFSASDLLKHRILLALIYSAGLR
;
A
#
# COMPACT_ATOMS: atom_id res chain seq x y z
N MET A 1 3.02 32.82 -21.72
CA MET A 1 1.86 32.21 -21.03
C MET A 1 2.29 30.95 -20.32
N THR A 2 2.51 31.05 -19.00
CA THR A 2 2.94 29.94 -18.14
C THR A 2 1.80 28.95 -18.01
N LYS A 3 1.96 27.72 -18.51
CA LYS A 3 0.97 26.64 -18.32
C LYS A 3 0.83 26.37 -16.83
N LEU A 4 -0.25 26.87 -16.21
CA LEU A 4 -0.68 26.47 -14.87
C LEU A 4 -0.97 24.97 -14.93
N ARG A 5 -0.02 24.17 -14.45
CA ARG A 5 -0.14 22.72 -14.29
C ARG A 5 -1.29 22.49 -13.31
N LYS A 6 -2.48 22.14 -13.79
CA LYS A 6 -3.62 21.77 -12.93
C LYS A 6 -3.11 20.72 -11.94
N LYS A 7 -3.04 21.09 -10.66
CA LYS A 7 -2.57 20.19 -9.60
C LYS A 7 -3.61 19.08 -9.52
N SER A 8 -3.32 17.90 -10.08
CA SER A 8 -4.25 16.78 -9.98
C SER A 8 -4.32 16.39 -8.50
N PHE A 9 -5.52 16.37 -7.94
CA PHE A 9 -5.70 15.91 -6.58
C PHE A 9 -5.16 14.49 -6.44
N THR A 10 -4.47 14.22 -5.34
CA THR A 10 -4.12 12.85 -4.97
C THR A 10 -5.40 12.09 -4.63
N ILE A 11 -5.38 10.76 -4.73
CA ILE A 11 -6.54 9.89 -4.41
C ILE A 11 -7.07 10.19 -3.00
N ILE A 12 -6.17 10.48 -2.04
CA ILE A 12 -6.52 10.81 -0.66
C ILE A 12 -7.23 12.17 -0.59
N GLU A 13 -6.69 13.19 -1.24
CA GLU A 13 -7.32 14.52 -1.29
C GLU A 13 -8.69 14.47 -1.97
N GLN A 14 -8.82 13.69 -3.04
CA GLN A 14 -10.09 13.47 -3.72
C GLN A 14 -11.12 12.80 -2.79
N ALA A 15 -10.72 11.75 -2.06
CA ALA A 15 -11.59 11.09 -1.09
C ALA A 15 -12.01 12.03 0.05
N CYS A 16 -11.12 12.90 0.53
CA CYS A 16 -11.44 13.92 1.52
C CYS A 16 -12.49 14.94 1.02
N HIS A 17 -12.51 15.23 -0.28
CA HIS A 17 -13.45 16.17 -0.89
C HIS A 17 -14.81 15.53 -1.20
N GLU A 18 -14.80 14.33 -1.78
CA GLU A 18 -16.02 13.66 -2.25
C GLU A 18 -16.78 12.93 -1.14
N ILE A 19 -16.09 12.48 -0.08
CA ILE A 19 -16.67 11.57 0.91
C ILE A 19 -16.72 12.26 2.26
N ARG A 20 -17.94 12.56 2.70
CA ARG A 20 -18.19 13.18 4.00
C ARG A 20 -17.65 12.29 5.12
N GLY A 21 -16.81 12.88 5.98
CA GLY A 21 -16.23 12.19 7.14
C GLY A 21 -14.91 11.46 6.88
N PHE A 22 -14.45 11.37 5.62
CA PHE A 22 -13.21 10.66 5.31
C PHE A 22 -11.98 11.35 5.91
N ARG A 23 -12.00 12.68 5.98
CA ARG A 23 -10.95 13.47 6.64
C ARG A 23 -10.81 13.14 8.13
N ASN A 24 -11.93 12.97 8.84
CA ASN A 24 -11.93 12.63 10.26
C ASN A 24 -11.38 11.20 10.46
N LEU A 25 -11.81 10.26 9.61
CA LEU A 25 -11.29 8.89 9.62
C LEU A 25 -9.76 8.86 9.42
N LEU A 26 -9.23 9.66 8.50
CA LEU A 26 -7.77 9.76 8.31
C LEU A 26 -7.05 10.32 9.53
N GLN A 27 -7.65 11.31 10.21
CA GLN A 27 -7.07 11.89 11.41
C GLN A 27 -7.04 10.87 12.55
N GLU A 28 -8.13 10.14 12.77
CA GLU A 28 -8.16 9.06 13.77
C GLU A 28 -7.13 7.97 13.46
N LEU A 29 -6.95 7.61 12.18
CA LEU A 29 -5.90 6.69 11.75
C LEU A 29 -4.49 7.23 12.06
N ASP A 30 -4.22 8.52 11.80
CA ASP A 30 -2.93 9.14 12.12
C ASP A 30 -2.64 9.10 13.62
N ASP A 31 -3.62 9.48 14.44
CA ASP A 31 -3.50 9.46 15.90
C ASP A 31 -3.20 8.05 16.41
N LYS A 32 -3.91 7.03 15.90
CA LYS A 32 -3.66 5.62 16.29
C LYS A 32 -2.30 5.11 15.82
N VAL A 33 -1.84 5.47 14.62
CA VAL A 33 -0.52 5.06 14.11
C VAL A 33 0.58 5.65 14.98
N ARG A 34 0.46 6.94 15.35
CA ARG A 34 1.40 7.60 16.26
C ARG A 34 1.41 6.97 17.64
N LEU A 35 0.24 6.72 18.22
CA LEU A 35 0.11 6.09 19.54
C LEU A 35 0.65 4.66 19.58
N SER A 36 0.52 3.91 18.49
CA SER A 36 1.00 2.53 18.39
C SER A 36 2.47 2.41 17.96
N GLY A 37 3.18 3.53 17.74
CA GLY A 37 4.58 3.54 17.30
C GLY A 37 4.78 2.94 15.90
N GLN A 38 3.73 2.89 15.07
CA GLN A 38 3.80 2.35 13.72
C GLN A 38 4.39 3.36 12.73
N SER A 39 4.93 2.86 11.62
CA SER A 39 5.58 3.71 10.62
C SER A 39 4.59 4.58 9.82
N MET A 40 5.01 5.80 9.47
CA MET A 40 4.23 6.69 8.60
C MET A 40 4.01 6.13 7.19
N SER A 41 4.91 5.29 6.71
CA SER A 41 4.74 4.61 5.42
C SER A 41 3.59 3.60 5.45
N THR A 42 3.34 2.94 6.60
CA THR A 42 2.16 2.09 6.81
C THR A 42 0.88 2.91 6.68
N LEU A 43 0.78 4.04 7.39
CA LEU A 43 -0.36 4.96 7.30
C LEU A 43 -0.60 5.41 5.86
N SER A 44 0.44 5.89 5.18
CA SER A 44 0.33 6.38 3.80
C SER A 44 -0.22 5.32 2.85
N ASN A 45 0.25 4.08 2.97
CA ASN A 45 -0.20 2.98 2.13
C ASN A 45 -1.65 2.58 2.44
N TYR A 46 -2.02 2.45 3.71
CA TYR A 46 -3.38 2.10 4.11
C TYR A 46 -4.37 3.20 3.71
N SER A 47 -4.06 4.46 4.00
CA SER A 47 -4.90 5.61 3.64
C SER A 47 -5.14 5.70 2.14
N ARG A 48 -4.13 5.42 1.30
CA ARG A 48 -4.30 5.39 -0.16
C ARG A 48 -5.26 4.30 -0.61
N LYS A 49 -5.20 3.10 0.00
CA LYS A 49 -6.11 1.99 -0.34
C LYS A 49 -7.52 2.21 0.18
N LEU A 50 -7.66 2.74 1.39
CA LEU A 50 -8.96 3.12 1.95
C LEU A 50 -9.61 4.24 1.13
N ALA A 51 -8.84 5.23 0.68
CA ALA A 51 -9.33 6.29 -0.20
C ALA A 51 -9.84 5.72 -1.54
N ALA A 52 -9.06 4.86 -2.19
CA ALA A 52 -9.46 4.23 -3.45
C ALA A 52 -10.74 3.38 -3.29
N LEU A 53 -10.84 2.59 -2.21
CA LEU A 53 -12.05 1.82 -1.90
C LEU A 53 -13.25 2.74 -1.66
N SER A 54 -13.06 3.80 -0.87
CA SER A 54 -14.13 4.70 -0.51
C SER A 54 -14.66 5.46 -1.73
N LEU A 55 -13.76 5.89 -2.63
CA LEU A 55 -14.12 6.54 -3.90
C LEU A 55 -14.87 5.59 -4.83
N HIS A 56 -14.49 4.31 -4.87
CA HIS A 56 -15.16 3.31 -5.69
C HIS A 56 -16.65 3.12 -5.31
N PHE A 57 -16.98 3.24 -4.02
CA PHE A 57 -18.35 3.04 -3.52
C PHE A 57 -19.07 4.34 -3.12
N GLY A 58 -18.38 5.49 -3.14
CA GLY A 58 -18.89 6.76 -2.64
C GLY A 58 -19.25 6.75 -1.15
N LYS A 59 -18.62 5.88 -0.36
CA LYS A 59 -18.98 5.61 1.04
C LYS A 59 -17.75 5.45 1.91
N LEU A 60 -17.86 5.76 3.20
CA LEU A 60 -16.82 5.43 4.17
C LEU A 60 -16.64 3.90 4.28
N PRO A 61 -15.41 3.41 4.57
CA PRO A 61 -15.12 1.97 4.67
C PRO A 61 -16.05 1.20 5.61
N GLN A 62 -16.55 1.86 6.66
CA GLN A 62 -17.49 1.30 7.64
C GLN A 62 -18.91 1.08 7.11
N HIS A 63 -19.33 1.83 6.08
CA HIS A 63 -20.67 1.76 5.51
C HIS A 63 -20.74 0.88 4.26
N ILE A 64 -19.62 0.30 3.84
CA ILE A 64 -19.57 -0.64 2.72
C ILE A 64 -20.01 -2.02 3.23
N SER A 65 -20.91 -2.67 2.50
CA SER A 65 -21.38 -4.01 2.86
C SER A 65 -20.26 -5.04 2.67
N GLU A 66 -20.28 -6.12 3.44
CA GLU A 66 -19.31 -7.21 3.29
C GLU A 66 -19.32 -7.80 1.87
N LYS A 67 -20.50 -7.94 1.27
CA LYS A 67 -20.67 -8.41 -0.11
C LYS A 67 -19.96 -7.49 -1.11
N ASP A 68 -20.05 -6.18 -0.93
CA ASP A 68 -19.41 -5.19 -1.79
C ASP A 68 -17.89 -5.18 -1.59
N VAL A 69 -17.41 -5.29 -0.35
CA VAL A 69 -15.98 -5.44 -0.05
C VAL A 69 -15.43 -6.68 -0.74
N ASN A 70 -16.09 -7.83 -0.60
CA ASN A 70 -15.67 -9.09 -1.23
C ASN A 70 -15.70 -8.99 -2.75
N LYS A 71 -16.71 -8.34 -3.34
CA LYS A 71 -16.77 -8.07 -4.78
C LYS A 71 -15.60 -7.21 -5.26
N TYR A 72 -15.26 -6.17 -4.51
CA TYR A 72 -14.12 -5.30 -4.82
C TYR A 72 -12.78 -6.03 -4.71
N LEU A 73 -12.58 -6.79 -3.64
CA LEU A 73 -11.38 -7.61 -3.44
C LEU A 73 -11.23 -8.68 -4.54
N ALA A 74 -12.34 -9.30 -4.98
CA ALA A 74 -12.34 -10.24 -6.10
C ALA A 74 -12.00 -9.56 -7.43
N GLN A 75 -12.49 -8.34 -7.66
CA GLN A 75 -12.11 -7.54 -8.82
C GLN A 75 -10.61 -7.22 -8.82
N LEU A 76 -10.06 -6.78 -7.67
CA LEU A 76 -8.62 -6.52 -7.54
C LEU A 76 -7.78 -7.77 -7.83
N ALA A 77 -8.22 -8.94 -7.36
CA ALA A 77 -7.54 -10.21 -7.61
C ALA A 77 -7.59 -10.64 -9.10
N ARG A 78 -8.65 -10.28 -9.83
CA ARG A 78 -8.81 -10.63 -11.26
C ARG A 78 -8.09 -9.67 -12.21
N GLN A 79 -8.02 -8.39 -11.87
CA GLN A 79 -7.43 -7.36 -12.74
C GLN A 79 -5.90 -7.46 -12.87
N SER A 80 -5.27 -8.15 -11.93
CA SER A 80 -3.82 -8.21 -11.84
C SER A 80 -3.23 -9.33 -12.74
N LYS A 81 -2.64 -8.98 -13.90
CA LYS A 81 -1.96 -9.92 -14.82
C LYS A 81 -0.82 -10.70 -14.15
N THR A 82 -0.10 -10.03 -13.27
CA THR A 82 0.63 -10.61 -12.15
C THR A 82 -0.11 -10.14 -10.92
N PRO A 83 -0.42 -10.99 -9.92
CA PRO A 83 -0.96 -10.48 -8.69
C PRO A 83 0.11 -9.56 -8.13
N SER A 84 -0.14 -8.25 -8.22
CA SER A 84 0.29 -7.32 -7.20
C SER A 84 -0.43 -7.78 -5.93
N LEU A 85 0.05 -8.89 -5.37
CA LEU A 85 -0.35 -9.39 -4.07
C LEU A 85 -0.27 -8.20 -3.11
N SER A 86 0.70 -7.32 -3.30
CA SER A 86 0.83 -6.03 -2.63
C SER A 86 -0.48 -5.22 -2.61
N ASP A 87 -1.12 -4.94 -3.74
CA ASP A 87 -2.34 -4.09 -3.76
C ASP A 87 -3.51 -4.73 -3.01
N PHE A 88 -3.76 -6.01 -3.28
CA PHE A 88 -4.78 -6.78 -2.56
C PHE A 88 -4.46 -6.85 -1.06
N LYS A 89 -3.21 -7.19 -0.71
CA LYS A 89 -2.72 -7.29 0.67
C LYS A 89 -2.86 -5.98 1.42
N PHE A 90 -2.38 -4.88 0.85
CA PHE A 90 -2.47 -3.56 1.47
C PHE A 90 -3.91 -3.11 1.63
N THR A 91 -4.81 -3.48 0.71
CA THR A 91 -6.26 -3.21 0.85
C THR A 91 -6.86 -4.01 2.01
N VAL A 92 -6.59 -5.31 2.08
CA VAL A 92 -7.08 -6.19 3.16
C VAL A 92 -6.54 -5.77 4.53
N TYR A 93 -5.23 -5.50 4.63
CA TYR A 93 -4.62 -5.05 5.89
C TYR A 93 -5.07 -3.64 6.28
N GLY A 94 -5.23 -2.73 5.31
CA GLY A 94 -5.78 -1.41 5.55
C GLY A 94 -7.22 -1.46 6.08
N LEU A 95 -8.06 -2.33 5.49
CA LEU A 95 -9.42 -2.59 5.97
C LEU A 95 -9.43 -3.19 7.38
N ARG A 96 -8.61 -4.21 7.63
CA ARG A 96 -8.47 -4.82 8.96
C ARG A 96 -8.05 -3.80 10.01
N TYR A 97 -7.10 -2.93 9.66
CA TYR A 97 -6.65 -1.87 10.55
C TYR A 97 -7.76 -0.85 10.83
N CYS A 98 -8.48 -0.41 9.78
CA CYS A 98 -9.61 0.51 9.92
C CYS A 98 -10.75 -0.08 10.76
N TYR A 99 -11.13 -1.34 10.55
CA TYR A 99 -12.20 -1.99 11.31
C TYR A 99 -11.82 -2.21 12.77
N ARG A 100 -10.56 -2.54 13.04
CA ARG A 100 -10.04 -2.62 14.41
C ARG A 100 -10.06 -1.27 15.12
N LEU A 101 -9.73 -0.18 14.40
CA LEU A 101 -9.79 1.17 14.95
C LEU A 101 -11.22 1.54 15.37
N MET A 102 -12.21 1.11 14.59
CA MET A 102 -13.63 1.39 14.82
C MET A 102 -14.32 0.40 15.77
N GLY A 103 -13.60 -0.60 16.29
CA GLY A 103 -14.18 -1.66 17.14
C GLY A 103 -15.14 -2.62 16.42
N ILE A 104 -15.02 -2.74 15.09
CA ILE A 104 -15.89 -3.60 14.26
C ILE A 104 -15.15 -4.92 13.97
N ASP A 105 -14.89 -5.71 15.01
CA ASP A 105 -14.06 -6.92 14.90
C ASP A 105 -14.73 -8.05 14.10
N ASP A 106 -16.07 -8.13 14.10
CA ASP A 106 -16.80 -9.15 13.34
C ASP A 106 -16.42 -9.14 11.85
N ARG A 107 -16.32 -7.94 11.26
CA ARG A 107 -15.98 -7.78 9.83
C ARG A 107 -14.54 -8.19 9.49
N ILE A 108 -13.66 -8.27 10.48
CA ILE A 108 -12.28 -8.71 10.27
C ILE A 108 -12.23 -10.20 9.94
N VAL A 109 -13.12 -10.99 10.56
CA VAL A 109 -13.21 -12.45 10.38
C VAL A 109 -13.61 -12.79 8.93
N HIS A 110 -14.45 -11.95 8.33
CA HIS A 110 -14.95 -12.12 6.97
C HIS A 110 -13.94 -11.73 5.88
N LEU A 111 -12.85 -11.04 6.22
CA LEU A 111 -11.82 -10.68 5.26
C LEU A 111 -10.94 -11.89 4.90
N PRO A 112 -10.54 -12.02 3.62
CA PRO A 112 -9.76 -13.17 3.15
C PRO A 112 -8.42 -13.28 3.88
N GLN A 113 -8.04 -14.52 4.20
CA GLN A 113 -6.70 -14.80 4.68
C GLN A 113 -5.69 -14.74 3.53
N ILE A 114 -4.61 -13.99 3.75
CA ILE A 114 -3.53 -13.86 2.79
C ILE A 114 -2.54 -14.99 3.02
N LYS A 115 -2.43 -15.93 2.06
CA LYS A 115 -1.42 -16.99 2.12
C LYS A 115 -0.02 -16.39 1.98
N HIS A 116 0.86 -16.73 2.91
CA HIS A 116 2.28 -16.41 2.80
C HIS A 116 2.93 -17.36 1.81
N THR A 117 3.53 -16.83 0.74
CA THR A 117 4.32 -17.62 -0.21
C THR A 117 5.78 -17.25 -0.01
N SER A 118 6.54 -18.13 0.64
CA SER A 118 8.00 -18.01 0.69
C SER A 118 8.58 -18.59 -0.60
N LYS A 119 9.02 -17.72 -1.51
CA LYS A 119 9.87 -18.13 -2.63
C LYS A 119 11.32 -18.16 -2.15
N LEU A 120 12.10 -19.13 -2.63
CA LEU A 120 13.54 -19.09 -2.44
C LEU A 120 14.10 -17.82 -3.11
N PRO A 121 15.03 -17.11 -2.46
CA PRO A 121 15.66 -15.94 -3.06
C PRO A 121 16.38 -16.37 -4.33
N VAL A 122 16.14 -15.64 -5.43
CA VAL A 122 16.94 -15.79 -6.64
C VAL A 122 18.21 -14.98 -6.41
N VAL A 123 19.35 -15.67 -6.39
CA VAL A 123 20.66 -15.06 -6.20
C VAL A 123 21.36 -14.89 -7.54
N LEU A 124 22.05 -13.77 -7.70
CA LEU A 124 22.87 -13.51 -8.88
C LEU A 124 24.14 -14.37 -8.84
N ASN A 125 24.57 -14.83 -10.00
CA ASN A 125 25.87 -15.48 -10.16
C ASN A 125 27.00 -14.44 -10.22
N TYR A 126 28.25 -14.91 -10.27
CA TYR A 126 29.43 -14.03 -10.27
C TYR A 126 29.47 -13.07 -11.48
N GLU A 127 29.13 -13.56 -12.68
CA GLU A 127 29.16 -12.74 -13.91
C GLU A 127 28.06 -11.68 -13.90
N GLU A 128 26.87 -12.04 -13.43
CA GLU A 128 25.74 -11.13 -13.23
C GLU A 128 26.05 -10.04 -12.21
N CYS A 129 26.70 -10.39 -11.09
CA CYS A 129 27.18 -9.41 -10.11
C CYS A 129 28.21 -8.46 -10.73
N LYS A 130 29.17 -8.99 -11.50
CA LYS A 130 30.18 -8.15 -12.17
C LYS A 130 29.54 -7.19 -13.17
N ALA A 131 28.57 -7.66 -13.94
CA ALA A 131 27.78 -6.83 -14.85
C ALA A 131 26.96 -5.77 -14.11
N LEU A 132 26.36 -6.12 -12.96
CA LEU A 132 25.61 -5.17 -12.13
C LEU A 132 26.50 -4.03 -11.62
N PHE A 133 27.71 -4.34 -11.15
CA PHE A 133 28.64 -3.31 -10.64
C PHE A 133 29.22 -2.42 -11.75
N SER A 134 29.39 -2.94 -12.96
CA SER A 134 29.88 -2.15 -14.10
C SER A 134 28.79 -1.33 -14.80
N ALA A 135 27.51 -1.66 -14.62
CA ALA A 135 26.39 -1.05 -15.32
C ALA A 135 26.16 0.45 -15.02
N SER A 136 26.64 0.96 -13.89
CA SER A 136 26.53 2.40 -13.56
C SER A 136 27.77 3.16 -13.99
N ASP A 137 27.63 4.31 -14.65
CA ASP A 137 28.78 5.12 -15.10
C ASP A 137 29.43 5.91 -13.95
N LEU A 138 28.64 6.25 -12.92
CA LEU A 138 29.10 7.06 -11.79
C LEU A 138 29.71 6.18 -10.69
N LEU A 139 30.94 6.52 -10.29
CA LEU A 139 31.70 5.83 -9.24
C LEU A 139 30.93 5.69 -7.92
N LYS A 140 30.17 6.71 -7.50
CA LYS A 140 29.38 6.69 -6.26
C LYS A 140 28.33 5.56 -6.23
N HIS A 141 27.71 5.26 -7.37
CA HIS A 141 26.71 4.20 -7.46
C HIS A 141 27.37 2.82 -7.47
N ARG A 142 28.54 2.68 -8.12
CA ARG A 142 29.33 1.45 -8.07
C ARG A 142 29.75 1.08 -6.64
N ILE A 143 30.28 2.05 -5.89
CA ILE A 143 30.68 1.84 -4.50
C ILE A 143 29.48 1.45 -3.64
N LEU A 144 28.33 2.12 -3.83
CA LEU A 144 27.11 1.81 -3.09
C LEU A 144 26.64 0.37 -3.35
N LEU A 145 26.59 -0.06 -4.61
CA LEU A 145 26.18 -1.42 -4.98
C LEU A 145 27.14 -2.47 -4.41
N ALA A 146 28.45 -2.23 -4.51
CA ALA A 146 29.46 -3.13 -3.96
C ALA A 146 29.38 -3.22 -2.43
N LEU A 147 29.11 -2.12 -1.74
CA LEU A 147 28.94 -2.08 -0.29
C LEU A 147 27.67 -2.82 0.17
N ILE A 148 26.55 -2.60 -0.51
CA ILE A 148 25.29 -3.30 -0.22
C ILE A 148 25.51 -4.81 -0.36
N TYR A 149 26.17 -5.24 -1.44
CA TYR A 149 26.44 -6.66 -1.68
C TYR A 149 27.42 -7.26 -0.67
N SER A 150 28.55 -6.61 -0.39
CA SER A 150 29.60 -7.16 0.48
C SER A 150 29.24 -7.16 1.96
N ALA A 151 28.53 -6.12 2.42
CA ALA A 151 28.14 -5.97 3.82
C ALA A 151 26.70 -6.43 4.10
N GLY A 152 25.95 -6.86 3.08
CA GLY A 152 24.57 -7.36 3.22
C GLY A 152 23.58 -6.32 3.75
N LEU A 153 23.78 -5.05 3.40
CA LEU A 153 22.94 -3.95 3.87
C LEU A 153 21.55 -4.01 3.23
N ARG A 154 20.53 -3.55 3.97
CA ARG A 154 19.14 -3.45 3.52
C ARG A 154 18.75 -2.02 3.18
#